data_AF-A0AA90UNE9-F1
#
_entry.id   AF-A0AA90UNE9-F1
#
_cell.length_a   1.000
_cell.length_b   1.000
_cell.length_c   1.000
_cell.angle_alpha   90.00
_cell.angle_beta   90.00
_cell.angle_gamma   90.00
#
_symmetry.space_group_name_H-M   'P 1'
#
loop_
_entity.id
_entity.type
_entity.pdbx_description
1 polymer ?
#
loop_
_entity_poly.entity_id
_entity_poly.type
_entity_poly.pdbx_seq_one_letter_code
_entity_poly.pdbx_strand_id
1 'polypeptide(L)'
;MKNSIYNKVYIYNKVKSMAGIAMLLLCSCDAENSISTKYPCQFYFKSQYHPGTSLETALNGTGVYTMVSAKKVNGAWNIYSTLNDGKNKTETIILSTAKENYANYTYLGAGNDPKDAKKNGFIMGLSNFSGPVAWDRQCPNCLEQYGGTNYPLEWTGNRQSVICDKCKRIYSLENGTITSGGKSKSDKPLMKYVVDYHGTGSDIHVGN
;
A
#
# COMPACT_ATOMS: atom_id res chain seq x y z
N MET A 1 44.91 -37.24 -48.35
CA MET A 1 44.97 -36.77 -46.94
C MET A 1 44.24 -35.43 -46.75
N LYS A 2 42.92 -35.36 -47.00
CA LYS A 2 42.12 -34.11 -46.92
C LYS A 2 40.87 -34.17 -46.03
N ASN A 3 40.60 -35.32 -45.37
CA ASN A 3 39.37 -35.52 -44.59
C ASN A 3 39.53 -35.39 -43.06
N SER A 4 40.74 -35.14 -42.54
CA SER A 4 40.97 -35.03 -41.08
C SER A 4 40.84 -33.58 -40.56
N ILE A 5 41.05 -32.58 -41.41
CA ILE A 5 41.07 -31.15 -41.00
C ILE A 5 39.65 -30.56 -40.93
N TYR A 6 38.72 -30.99 -41.80
CA TYR A 6 37.36 -30.45 -41.85
C TYR A 6 36.51 -30.77 -40.60
N ASN A 7 36.72 -31.93 -39.97
CA ASN A 7 35.96 -32.32 -38.77
C ASN A 7 36.40 -31.59 -37.49
N LYS A 8 37.65 -31.12 -37.40
CA LYS A 8 38.11 -30.34 -36.23
C LYS A 8 37.54 -28.92 -36.20
N VAL A 9 37.31 -28.31 -37.38
CA VAL A 9 36.76 -26.94 -37.46
C VAL A 9 35.26 -26.91 -37.17
N TYR A 10 34.52 -27.95 -37.54
CA TYR A 10 33.07 -28.03 -37.32
C TYR A 10 32.69 -28.24 -35.85
N ILE A 11 33.51 -28.98 -35.09
CA ILE A 11 33.27 -29.19 -33.66
C ILE A 11 33.64 -27.94 -32.85
N TYR A 12 34.70 -27.22 -33.20
CA TYR A 12 35.13 -26.02 -32.47
C TYR A 12 34.16 -24.83 -32.57
N ASN A 13 33.36 -24.76 -33.64
CA ASN A 13 32.36 -23.71 -33.82
C ASN A 13 31.00 -24.03 -33.16
N LYS A 14 30.72 -25.30 -32.84
CA LYS A 14 29.50 -25.68 -32.12
C LYS A 14 29.61 -25.48 -30.61
N VAL A 15 30.82 -25.56 -30.04
CA VAL A 15 31.05 -25.30 -28.61
C VAL A 15 31.25 -23.82 -28.27
N LYS A 16 31.59 -22.97 -29.26
CA LYS A 16 31.58 -21.50 -29.09
C LYS A 16 30.18 -20.89 -29.16
N SER A 17 29.18 -21.64 -29.62
CA SER A 17 27.78 -21.20 -29.72
C SER A 17 26.90 -21.58 -28.52
N MET A 18 27.49 -22.16 -27.46
CA MET A 18 26.77 -22.55 -26.23
C MET A 18 27.36 -21.93 -24.95
N ALA A 19 28.23 -20.93 -25.08
CA ALA A 19 28.83 -20.21 -23.96
C ALA A 19 28.36 -18.73 -23.88
N GLY A 20 27.24 -18.39 -24.52
CA GLY A 20 26.79 -17.00 -24.70
C GLY A 20 25.34 -16.70 -24.32
N ILE A 21 24.65 -17.58 -23.58
CA ILE A 21 23.29 -17.33 -23.05
C ILE A 21 23.19 -17.90 -21.64
N ALA A 22 24.02 -17.41 -20.72
CA ALA A 22 23.83 -17.59 -19.29
C ALA A 22 24.28 -16.33 -18.53
N MET A 23 24.19 -15.18 -19.20
CA MET A 23 24.59 -13.89 -18.66
C MET A 23 23.32 -13.18 -18.18
N LEU A 24 23.17 -13.16 -16.86
CA LEU A 24 22.45 -12.13 -16.10
C LEU A 24 20.92 -12.08 -16.30
N LEU A 25 20.23 -13.07 -15.73
CA LEU A 25 18.91 -12.82 -15.10
C LEU A 25 19.09 -12.76 -13.58
N LEU A 26 20.03 -11.94 -13.12
CA LEU A 26 19.86 -11.25 -11.86
C LEU A 26 19.05 -9.99 -12.20
N CYS A 27 17.77 -10.16 -12.50
CA CYS A 27 16.84 -9.08 -12.24
C CYS A 27 16.94 -8.88 -10.73
N SER A 28 17.73 -7.89 -10.31
CA SER A 28 17.70 -7.44 -8.93
C SER A 28 16.24 -7.17 -8.63
N CYS A 29 15.72 -7.92 -7.66
CA CYS A 29 14.41 -7.66 -7.10
C CYS A 29 14.56 -6.43 -6.19
N ASP A 30 14.95 -5.29 -6.77
CA ASP A 30 14.90 -4.00 -6.08
C ASP A 30 13.46 -3.47 -6.15
N ALA A 31 12.51 -4.31 -5.74
CA ALA A 31 11.24 -3.80 -5.24
C ALA A 31 11.47 -3.43 -3.77
N GLU A 32 12.39 -2.48 -3.53
CA GLU A 32 12.50 -1.83 -2.24
C GLU A 32 11.20 -1.04 -2.03
N ASN A 33 10.20 -1.73 -1.48
CA ASN A 33 8.97 -1.15 -0.98
C ASN A 33 9.31 -0.46 0.35
N SER A 34 10.20 0.53 0.26
CA SER A 34 10.74 1.27 1.37
C SER A 34 9.63 2.04 2.07
N ILE A 35 9.71 2.08 3.39
CA ILE A 35 8.80 2.88 4.21
C ILE A 35 8.96 4.34 3.78
N SER A 36 7.84 4.99 3.45
CA SER A 36 7.86 6.39 3.06
C SER A 36 8.16 7.26 4.27
N THR A 37 8.99 8.28 4.09
CA THR A 37 9.25 9.33 5.10
C THR A 37 8.65 10.69 4.70
N LYS A 38 7.90 10.73 3.58
CA LYS A 38 7.46 12.00 2.96
C LYS A 38 6.32 12.68 3.73
N TYR A 39 5.41 11.89 4.27
CA TYR A 39 4.27 12.39 5.05
C TYR A 39 4.16 11.57 6.34
N PRO A 40 4.09 12.23 7.51
CA PRO A 40 3.99 11.53 8.78
C PRO A 40 2.63 10.86 8.91
N CYS A 41 2.64 9.60 9.35
CA CYS A 41 1.47 8.86 9.75
C CYS A 41 1.68 8.37 11.18
N GLN A 42 0.74 8.72 12.06
CA GLN A 42 0.73 8.36 13.46
C GLN A 42 -0.64 7.85 13.82
N PHE A 43 -0.80 6.54 13.71
CA PHE A 43 -2.01 5.84 14.08
C PHE A 43 -1.70 4.84 15.19
N TYR A 44 -2.42 4.98 16.29
CA TYR A 44 -2.42 4.04 17.39
C TYR A 44 -3.86 3.70 17.74
N PHE A 45 -4.22 2.43 17.81
CA PHE A 45 -5.59 2.01 18.10
C PHE A 45 -5.63 0.80 19.02
N LYS A 46 -6.40 0.93 20.10
CA LYS A 46 -6.55 -0.12 21.12
C LYS A 46 -7.72 -1.03 20.76
N SER A 47 -7.46 -2.03 19.94
CA SER A 47 -8.49 -2.96 19.44
C SER A 47 -9.29 -3.65 20.55
N GLN A 48 -8.66 -3.92 21.70
CA GLN A 48 -9.31 -4.50 22.88
C GLN A 48 -10.53 -3.71 23.40
N TYR A 49 -10.61 -2.38 23.14
CA TYR A 49 -11.76 -1.57 23.53
C TYR A 49 -12.85 -1.51 22.45
N HIS A 50 -12.53 -1.96 21.24
CA HIS A 50 -13.40 -1.94 20.07
C HIS A 50 -13.27 -3.26 19.28
N PRO A 51 -13.65 -4.40 19.89
CA PRO A 51 -13.53 -5.70 19.23
C PRO A 51 -14.51 -5.82 18.06
N GLY A 52 -14.11 -6.56 17.02
CA GLY A 52 -14.96 -6.85 15.86
C GLY A 52 -15.10 -5.69 14.87
N THR A 53 -14.24 -4.68 14.98
CA THR A 53 -14.24 -3.55 14.04
C THR A 53 -13.76 -3.97 12.65
N SER A 54 -14.06 -3.13 11.67
CA SER A 54 -13.53 -3.27 10.31
C SER A 54 -11.99 -3.16 10.26
N LEU A 55 -11.37 -2.50 11.24
CA LEU A 55 -9.90 -2.46 11.38
C LEU A 55 -9.33 -3.85 11.67
N GLU A 56 -9.88 -4.57 12.67
CA GLU A 56 -9.50 -5.95 12.96
C GLU A 56 -9.87 -6.88 11.80
N THR A 57 -11.02 -6.68 11.17
CA THR A 57 -11.45 -7.48 10.01
C THR A 57 -10.42 -7.41 8.88
N ALA A 58 -9.92 -6.21 8.57
CA ALA A 58 -8.92 -6.02 7.51
C ALA A 58 -7.57 -6.67 7.84
N LEU A 59 -7.14 -6.65 9.10
CA LEU A 59 -5.83 -7.21 9.49
C LEU A 59 -5.85 -8.72 9.75
N ASN A 60 -7.03 -9.34 9.88
CA ASN A 60 -7.17 -10.78 10.05
C ASN A 60 -7.68 -11.50 8.78
N GLY A 61 -8.21 -10.77 7.80
CA GLY A 61 -8.73 -11.33 6.55
C GLY A 61 -7.77 -11.14 5.38
N THR A 62 -7.24 -12.23 4.83
CA THR A 62 -6.36 -12.18 3.65
C THR A 62 -7.07 -11.53 2.45
N GLY A 63 -6.42 -10.54 1.83
CA GLY A 63 -7.00 -9.76 0.73
C GLY A 63 -8.10 -8.78 1.16
N VAL A 64 -8.29 -8.57 2.46
CA VAL A 64 -9.23 -7.62 3.02
C VAL A 64 -8.49 -6.35 3.39
N TYR A 65 -9.03 -5.22 2.94
CA TYR A 65 -8.44 -3.90 3.15
C TYR A 65 -9.51 -2.93 3.65
N THR A 66 -9.08 -1.91 4.37
CA THR A 66 -9.93 -0.81 4.81
C THR A 66 -9.25 0.54 4.61
N MET A 67 -10.01 1.54 4.20
CA MET A 67 -9.60 2.94 4.25
C MET A 67 -9.83 3.48 5.64
N VAL A 68 -8.79 4.00 6.28
CA VAL A 68 -8.79 4.53 7.64
C VAL A 68 -8.59 6.04 7.61
N SER A 69 -9.40 6.78 8.37
CA SER A 69 -9.22 8.21 8.59
C SER A 69 -9.71 8.61 9.98
N ALA A 70 -9.40 9.82 10.44
CA ALA A 70 -9.84 10.29 11.75
C ALA A 70 -10.33 11.73 11.69
N LYS A 71 -11.28 12.07 12.58
CA LYS A 71 -11.70 13.46 12.82
C LYS A 71 -12.09 13.64 14.27
N LYS A 72 -11.73 14.77 14.86
CA LYS A 72 -12.21 15.15 16.18
C LYS A 72 -13.64 15.69 16.08
N VAL A 73 -14.58 15.11 16.83
CA VAL A 73 -15.99 15.51 16.91
C VAL A 73 -16.34 15.66 18.38
N ASN A 74 -16.80 16.85 18.78
CA ASN A 74 -17.17 17.16 20.17
C ASN A 74 -16.08 16.79 21.20
N GLY A 75 -14.81 16.97 20.85
CA GLY A 75 -13.69 16.68 21.73
C GLY A 75 -13.18 15.23 21.71
N ALA A 76 -13.95 14.29 21.17
CA ALA A 76 -13.53 12.89 21.01
C ALA A 76 -13.02 12.63 19.59
N TRP A 77 -12.09 11.69 19.44
CA TRP A 77 -11.65 11.24 18.11
C TRP A 77 -12.63 10.20 17.57
N ASN A 78 -13.07 10.40 16.33
CA ASN A 78 -13.82 9.43 15.57
C ASN A 78 -12.90 8.85 14.50
N ILE A 79 -12.71 7.54 14.52
CA ILE A 79 -12.03 6.79 13.45
C ILE A 79 -13.09 6.32 12.46
N TYR A 80 -12.86 6.60 11.18
CA TYR A 80 -13.68 6.11 10.09
C TYR A 80 -12.94 5.00 9.37
N SER A 81 -13.63 3.90 9.12
CA SER A 81 -13.07 2.73 8.48
C SER A 81 -14.05 2.19 7.43
N THR A 82 -13.60 1.97 6.20
CA THR A 82 -14.45 1.50 5.09
C THR A 82 -13.80 0.30 4.41
N LEU A 83 -14.40 -0.87 4.57
CA LEU A 83 -13.89 -2.12 3.98
C LEU A 83 -14.01 -2.12 2.45
N ASN A 84 -13.14 -2.91 1.83
CA ASN A 84 -13.21 -3.27 0.41
C ASN A 84 -14.24 -4.38 0.12
N ASP A 85 -15.31 -4.49 0.92
CA ASP A 85 -16.32 -5.56 0.86
C ASP A 85 -17.46 -5.31 -0.15
N GLY A 86 -17.37 -4.22 -0.91
CA GLY A 86 -18.36 -3.82 -1.91
C GLY A 86 -19.63 -3.17 -1.34
N LYS A 87 -19.82 -3.16 -0.01
CA LYS A 87 -21.01 -2.55 0.62
C LYS A 87 -20.91 -1.02 0.70
N ASN A 88 -19.71 -0.47 0.53
CA ASN A 88 -19.41 0.97 0.63
C ASN A 88 -19.92 1.59 1.95
N LYS A 89 -19.92 0.80 3.03
CA LYS A 89 -20.34 1.25 4.36
C LYS A 89 -19.11 1.68 5.16
N THR A 90 -19.11 2.94 5.58
CA THR A 90 -18.11 3.46 6.53
C THR A 90 -18.58 3.21 7.95
N GLU A 91 -17.81 2.43 8.70
CA GLU A 91 -17.92 2.33 10.16
C GLU A 91 -17.37 3.62 10.81
N THR A 92 -17.98 4.03 11.93
CA THR A 92 -17.47 5.11 12.78
C THR A 92 -17.22 4.54 14.17
N ILE A 93 -15.97 4.62 14.63
CA ILE A 93 -15.52 4.15 15.93
C ILE A 93 -15.20 5.37 16.78
N ILE A 94 -15.91 5.55 17.89
CA ILE A 94 -15.75 6.71 18.77
C ILE A 94 -14.78 6.33 19.88
N LEU A 95 -13.66 7.04 19.98
CA LEU A 95 -12.68 6.83 21.04
C LEU A 95 -13.11 7.64 22.26
N SER A 96 -13.86 6.99 23.15
CA SER A 96 -14.49 7.63 24.32
C SER A 96 -13.78 7.33 25.65
N THR A 97 -12.77 6.47 25.65
CA THR A 97 -12.07 6.12 26.91
C THR A 97 -10.96 7.11 27.23
N ALA A 98 -10.73 7.37 28.52
CA ALA A 98 -9.68 8.29 28.96
C ALA A 98 -8.27 7.87 28.51
N LYS A 99 -8.03 6.56 28.33
CA LYS A 99 -6.75 6.04 27.83
C LYS A 99 -6.53 6.34 26.35
N GLU A 100 -7.60 6.46 25.56
CA GLU A 100 -7.53 6.80 24.13
C GLU A 100 -7.45 8.31 23.89
N ASN A 101 -7.84 9.14 24.88
CA ASN A 101 -7.81 10.60 24.77
C ASN A 101 -6.40 11.19 24.56
N TYR A 102 -5.34 10.43 24.87
CA TYR A 102 -3.95 10.85 24.60
C TYR A 102 -3.54 10.65 23.15
N ALA A 103 -4.30 9.89 22.35
CA ALA A 103 -3.99 9.69 20.95
C ALA A 103 -4.22 10.98 20.15
N ASN A 104 -3.35 11.23 19.18
CA ASN A 104 -3.44 12.37 18.28
C ASN A 104 -3.31 11.90 16.84
N TYR A 105 -4.40 12.02 16.09
CA TYR A 105 -4.48 11.60 14.70
C TYR A 105 -4.43 12.79 13.73
N THR A 106 -3.76 13.88 14.12
CA THR A 106 -3.55 15.04 13.24
C THR A 106 -2.67 14.68 12.05
N TYR A 107 -1.77 13.71 12.22
CA TYR A 107 -0.87 13.21 11.17
C TYR A 107 -1.29 11.80 10.77
N LEU A 108 -2.04 11.67 9.68
CA LEU A 108 -2.45 10.38 9.12
C LEU A 108 -2.12 10.33 7.63
N GLY A 109 -0.86 10.60 7.30
CA GLY A 109 -0.39 10.68 5.92
C GLY A 109 -0.69 12.01 5.26
N ALA A 110 -0.66 12.03 3.92
CA ALA A 110 -0.64 13.25 3.14
C ALA A 110 -1.98 14.01 3.14
N GLY A 111 -3.10 13.32 3.27
CA GLY A 111 -4.43 13.90 3.11
C GLY A 111 -4.82 14.88 4.21
N ASN A 112 -5.36 16.05 3.85
CA ASN A 112 -5.81 17.08 4.81
C ASN A 112 -7.11 17.79 4.40
N ASP A 113 -7.99 17.14 3.64
CA ASP A 113 -9.29 17.69 3.25
C ASP A 113 -10.10 18.07 4.52
N PRO A 114 -10.38 19.37 4.72
CA PRO A 114 -11.08 19.84 5.92
C PRO A 114 -12.61 19.64 5.81
N LYS A 115 -13.13 19.45 4.59
CA LYS A 115 -14.57 19.29 4.31
C LYS A 115 -14.98 17.84 4.50
N ASP A 116 -14.13 16.90 4.09
CA ASP A 116 -14.39 15.48 4.20
C ASP A 116 -13.18 14.72 4.74
N ALA A 117 -13.17 14.49 6.06
CA ALA A 117 -12.11 13.72 6.70
C ALA A 117 -11.97 12.31 6.15
N LYS A 118 -13.04 11.75 5.55
CA LYS A 118 -13.01 10.44 4.90
C LYS A 118 -12.27 10.47 3.57
N LYS A 119 -11.62 11.56 3.16
CA LYS A 119 -10.67 11.59 2.04
C LYS A 119 -9.22 11.60 2.48
N ASN A 120 -8.99 11.69 3.79
CA ASN A 120 -7.67 11.70 4.39
C ASN A 120 -7.25 10.30 4.80
N GLY A 121 -6.07 10.18 5.41
CA GLY A 121 -5.66 8.96 6.05
C GLY A 121 -4.88 8.01 5.16
N PHE A 122 -5.02 6.73 5.47
CA PHE A 122 -4.28 5.63 4.86
C PHE A 122 -5.22 4.47 4.56
N ILE A 123 -4.70 3.45 3.90
CA ILE A 123 -5.36 2.19 3.58
C ILE A 123 -4.55 1.11 4.25
N MET A 124 -5.18 0.19 4.98
CA MET A 124 -4.47 -0.95 5.57
C MET A 124 -5.22 -2.27 5.36
N GLY A 125 -4.51 -3.38 5.49
CA GLY A 125 -5.11 -4.70 5.44
C GLY A 125 -4.05 -5.79 5.50
N LEU A 126 -4.52 -7.02 5.36
CA LEU A 126 -3.67 -8.21 5.28
C LEU A 126 -3.53 -8.61 3.81
N SER A 127 -2.33 -8.46 3.26
CA SER A 127 -2.04 -8.85 1.87
C SER A 127 -2.05 -10.37 1.72
N ASN A 128 -2.20 -10.87 0.50
CA ASN A 128 -2.21 -12.31 0.22
C ASN A 128 -0.84 -12.98 0.47
N PHE A 129 0.25 -12.24 0.29
CA PHE A 129 1.60 -12.81 0.29
C PHE A 129 2.62 -12.10 1.20
N SER A 130 2.33 -10.86 1.64
CA SER A 130 3.29 -9.97 2.31
C SER A 130 2.89 -9.61 3.74
N GLY A 131 1.83 -10.22 4.27
CA GLY A 131 1.33 -9.92 5.61
C GLY A 131 0.66 -8.54 5.69
N PRO A 132 0.60 -7.93 6.88
CA PRO A 132 -0.01 -6.62 7.07
C PRO A 132 0.69 -5.53 6.25
N VAL A 133 -0.11 -4.70 5.57
CA VAL A 133 0.36 -3.57 4.76
C VAL A 133 -0.45 -2.31 5.07
N ALA A 134 0.20 -1.16 4.97
CA ALA A 134 -0.46 0.14 5.00
C ALA A 134 0.11 1.07 3.93
N TRP A 135 -0.78 1.80 3.27
CA TRP A 135 -0.51 2.70 2.15
C TRP A 135 -1.12 4.07 2.41
N ASP A 136 -0.43 5.16 2.08
CA ASP A 136 -1.05 6.48 2.05
C ASP A 136 -2.26 6.46 1.08
N ARG A 137 -3.36 7.10 1.49
CA ARG A 137 -4.58 7.16 0.68
C ARG A 137 -4.51 8.22 -0.42
N GLN A 138 -3.45 9.01 -0.51
CA GLN A 138 -3.27 10.01 -1.55
C GLN A 138 -2.43 9.45 -2.71
N CYS A 139 -2.78 9.84 -3.93
CA CYS A 139 -2.01 9.48 -5.11
C CYS A 139 -0.62 10.15 -5.09
N PRO A 140 0.48 9.38 -4.95
CA PRO A 140 1.83 9.95 -4.82
C PRO A 140 2.28 10.72 -6.05
N ASN A 141 1.82 10.28 -7.23
CA ASN A 141 2.17 10.92 -8.50
C ASN A 141 1.45 12.27 -8.65
N CYS A 142 0.21 12.41 -8.17
CA CYS A 142 -0.48 13.69 -8.20
C CYS A 142 0.07 14.67 -7.15
N LEU A 143 0.46 14.16 -5.98
CA LEU A 143 1.11 14.96 -4.95
C LEU A 143 2.41 15.58 -5.47
N GLU A 144 3.23 14.80 -6.17
CA GLU A 144 4.50 15.28 -6.75
C GLU A 144 4.29 16.20 -7.96
N GLN A 145 3.39 15.83 -8.88
CA GLN A 145 3.22 16.57 -10.13
C GLN A 145 2.48 17.91 -9.95
N TYR A 146 1.47 17.94 -9.09
CA TYR A 146 0.56 19.09 -9.01
C TYR A 146 0.66 19.86 -7.68
N GLY A 147 1.41 19.34 -6.71
CA GLY A 147 1.44 19.89 -5.35
C GLY A 147 0.09 19.76 -4.63
N GLY A 148 0.05 20.23 -3.38
CA GLY A 148 -1.10 20.04 -2.49
C GLY A 148 -1.21 18.61 -1.96
N THR A 149 -2.37 18.28 -1.38
CA THR A 149 -2.54 17.12 -0.50
C THR A 149 -3.88 16.41 -0.66
N ASN A 150 -4.72 16.81 -1.62
CA ASN A 150 -6.08 16.28 -1.79
C ASN A 150 -6.24 15.57 -3.14
N TYR A 151 -5.66 14.38 -3.23
CA TYR A 151 -5.79 13.45 -4.35
C TYR A 151 -6.17 12.06 -3.84
N PRO A 152 -7.34 11.93 -3.17
CA PRO A 152 -7.76 10.69 -2.55
C PRO A 152 -7.86 9.59 -3.59
N LEU A 153 -7.37 8.43 -3.20
CA LEU A 153 -7.52 7.19 -3.92
C LEU A 153 -8.84 6.56 -3.53
N GLU A 154 -9.54 6.05 -4.53
CA GLU A 154 -10.83 5.40 -4.40
C GLU A 154 -10.73 3.94 -4.78
N TRP A 155 -11.62 3.10 -4.23
CA TRP A 155 -11.66 1.70 -4.60
C TRP A 155 -11.96 1.51 -6.08
N THR A 156 -11.26 0.60 -6.74
CA THR A 156 -11.64 0.14 -8.09
C THR A 156 -12.81 -0.85 -8.02
N GLY A 157 -13.41 -1.18 -9.17
CA GLY A 157 -14.49 -2.16 -9.24
C GLY A 157 -14.14 -3.55 -8.70
N ASN A 158 -12.87 -3.99 -8.84
CA ASN A 158 -12.41 -5.27 -8.30
C ASN A 158 -12.08 -5.24 -6.80
N ARG A 159 -12.04 -4.04 -6.21
CA ARG A 159 -11.80 -3.79 -4.77
C ARG A 159 -10.48 -4.34 -4.21
N GLN A 160 -9.57 -4.79 -5.07
CA GLN A 160 -8.19 -5.23 -4.75
C GLN A 160 -7.15 -4.19 -5.17
N SER A 161 -7.60 -3.14 -5.83
CA SER A 161 -6.81 -2.00 -6.26
C SER A 161 -7.53 -0.69 -5.94
N VAL A 162 -6.76 0.39 -5.92
CA VAL A 162 -7.28 1.76 -5.82
C VAL A 162 -6.91 2.60 -7.02
N ILE A 163 -7.76 3.55 -7.36
CA ILE A 163 -7.62 4.43 -8.52
C ILE A 163 -7.55 5.88 -8.09
N CYS A 164 -6.67 6.64 -8.74
CA CYS A 164 -6.67 8.09 -8.63
C CYS A 164 -7.60 8.70 -9.68
N ASP A 165 -8.61 9.46 -9.26
CA ASP A 165 -9.53 10.10 -10.21
C ASP A 165 -8.88 11.17 -11.08
N LYS A 166 -7.82 11.82 -10.61
CA LYS A 166 -7.14 12.88 -11.35
C LYS A 166 -6.28 12.34 -12.48
N CYS A 167 -5.39 11.38 -12.19
CA CYS A 167 -4.44 10.85 -13.18
C CYS A 167 -4.78 9.47 -13.73
N LYS A 168 -5.86 8.84 -13.25
CA LYS A 168 -6.35 7.51 -13.67
C LYS A 168 -5.38 6.35 -13.47
N ARG A 169 -4.30 6.55 -12.69
CA ARG A 169 -3.42 5.46 -12.26
C ARG A 169 -4.16 4.53 -11.30
N ILE A 170 -3.96 3.23 -11.49
CA ILE A 170 -4.49 2.17 -10.65
C ILE A 170 -3.34 1.49 -9.92
N TYR A 171 -3.46 1.37 -8.60
CA TYR A 171 -2.46 0.79 -7.72
C TYR A 171 -2.97 -0.49 -7.10
N SER A 172 -2.15 -1.55 -7.12
CA SER A 172 -2.42 -2.80 -6.42
C SER A 172 -2.26 -2.62 -4.92
N LEU A 173 -3.23 -3.09 -4.12
CA LEU A 173 -3.10 -3.08 -2.66
C LEU A 173 -2.19 -4.19 -2.14
N GLU A 174 -1.94 -5.23 -2.96
CA GLU A 174 -1.07 -6.35 -2.61
C GLU A 174 0.37 -5.89 -2.37
N ASN A 175 0.84 -4.94 -3.18
CA ASN A 175 2.25 -4.56 -3.20
C ASN A 175 2.49 -3.08 -3.51
N GLY A 176 1.45 -2.25 -3.62
CA GLY A 176 1.57 -0.82 -3.88
C GLY A 176 1.95 -0.45 -5.32
N THR A 177 2.18 -1.41 -6.22
CA THR A 177 2.64 -1.15 -7.58
C THR A 177 1.54 -0.58 -8.47
N ILE A 178 1.92 0.15 -9.52
CA ILE A 178 0.97 0.62 -10.53
C ILE A 178 0.66 -0.53 -11.49
N THR A 179 -0.62 -0.83 -11.66
CA THR A 179 -1.12 -1.90 -12.53
C THR A 179 -1.73 -1.36 -13.83
N SER A 180 -2.13 -0.09 -13.85
CA SER A 180 -2.67 0.57 -15.06
C SER A 180 -2.59 2.09 -14.93
N GLY A 181 -2.72 2.80 -16.06
CA GLY A 181 -2.66 4.26 -16.16
C GLY A 181 -1.27 4.86 -15.95
N GLY A 182 -0.29 4.07 -15.50
CA GLY A 182 1.12 4.44 -15.48
C GLY A 182 1.72 4.35 -16.88
N LYS A 183 2.61 5.29 -17.22
CA LYS A 183 3.24 5.40 -18.55
C LYS A 183 4.74 5.68 -18.48
N SER A 184 5.30 5.93 -17.30
CA SER A 184 6.68 6.36 -17.15
C SER A 184 7.44 5.51 -16.15
N LYS A 185 8.75 5.33 -16.41
CA LYS A 185 9.71 4.76 -15.44
C LYS A 185 9.85 5.61 -14.18
N SER A 186 9.42 6.87 -14.21
CA SER A 186 9.42 7.78 -13.07
C SER A 186 8.17 7.66 -12.20
N ASP A 187 7.17 6.88 -12.61
CA ASP A 187 5.92 6.77 -11.86
C ASP A 187 6.17 6.10 -10.50
N LYS A 188 5.63 6.72 -9.44
CA LYS A 188 5.85 6.27 -8.06
C LYS A 188 4.81 5.23 -7.62
N PRO A 189 5.20 4.12 -6.97
CA PRO A 189 4.25 3.23 -6.31
C PRO A 189 3.59 3.94 -5.11
N LEU A 190 2.60 3.29 -4.48
CA LEU A 190 1.99 3.79 -3.24
C LEU A 190 3.04 4.01 -2.15
N MET A 191 2.84 5.06 -1.36
CA MET A 191 3.69 5.35 -0.21
C MET A 191 3.34 4.40 0.92
N LYS A 192 4.31 3.62 1.40
CA LYS A 192 4.11 2.59 2.42
C LYS A 192 4.32 3.12 3.84
N TYR A 193 3.53 2.64 4.79
CA TYR A 193 3.76 2.79 6.23
C TYR A 193 4.05 1.45 6.89
N VAL A 194 4.72 1.48 8.05
CA VAL A 194 4.92 0.30 8.90
C VAL A 194 3.58 -0.05 9.54
N VAL A 195 3.29 -1.35 9.63
CA VAL A 195 2.18 -1.88 10.41
C VAL A 195 2.77 -2.76 11.51
N ASP A 196 2.43 -2.46 12.76
CA ASP A 196 2.70 -3.31 13.91
C ASP A 196 1.37 -3.79 14.51
N TYR A 197 1.17 -5.11 14.45
CA TYR A 197 -0.03 -5.79 14.88
C TYR A 197 0.30 -7.26 15.17
N HIS A 198 -0.15 -7.75 16.32
CA HIS A 198 0.18 -9.09 16.82
C HIS A 198 -1.03 -10.01 16.96
N GLY A 199 -2.13 -9.69 16.26
CA GLY A 199 -3.36 -10.48 16.27
C GLY A 199 -4.49 -9.87 17.10
N THR A 200 -5.65 -10.52 17.10
CA THR A 200 -6.89 -9.99 17.67
C THR A 200 -6.72 -9.55 19.13
N GLY A 201 -7.22 -8.36 19.46
CA GLY A 201 -7.09 -7.77 20.79
C GLY A 201 -5.73 -7.11 21.08
N SER A 202 -4.75 -7.19 20.17
CA SER A 202 -3.50 -6.42 20.28
C SER A 202 -3.65 -5.00 19.75
N ASP A 203 -2.87 -4.06 20.29
CA ASP A 203 -2.84 -2.70 19.78
C ASP A 203 -2.40 -2.68 18.31
N ILE A 204 -3.01 -1.82 17.51
CA ILE A 204 -2.64 -1.58 16.11
C ILE A 204 -1.82 -0.30 16.05
N HIS A 205 -0.62 -0.36 15.47
CA HIS A 205 0.16 0.82 15.13
C HIS A 205 0.38 0.90 13.62
N VAL A 206 0.19 2.09 13.06
CA VAL A 206 0.59 2.40 11.68
C VAL A 206 1.36 3.72 11.65
N GLY A 207 2.56 3.70 11.09
CA GLY A 207 3.35 4.92 10.98
C GLY A 207 4.73 4.80 10.33
N ASN A 208 5.50 5.86 10.49
CA ASN A 208 6.85 6.08 9.98
C ASN A 208 7.62 7.08 10.83
#